data_AF-A0A915XPU9-F1
#
_entry.id   AF-A0A915XPU9-F1
#
_cell.length_a   1.000
_cell.length_b   1.000
_cell.length_c   1.000
_cell.angle_alpha   90.00
_cell.angle_beta   90.00
_cell.angle_gamma   90.00
#
_symmetry.space_group_name_H-M   'P 1'
#
loop_
_entity.id
_entity.type
_entity.pdbx_description
1 polymer ?
#
loop_
_entity_poly.entity_id
_entity_poly.type
_entity_poly.pdbx_seq_one_letter_code
_entity_poly.pdbx_strand_id
1 'polypeptide(L)'
;MRVRVLAATVLLAASGGCATVKDGLKTTPETIVRPATGTPGTFVRDDGTPNLSTACLSPMMDLQDKTTVQLVRSRNGQGDYRVPAGKYGVGANELLRIDCTTGAPKGIVKEQ
;
A
#
# COMPACT_ATOMS: atom_id res chain seq x y z
N MET A 1 37.05 -48.91 -52.98
CA MET A 1 36.98 -49.53 -51.63
C MET A 1 37.63 -48.54 -50.67
N ARG A 2 36.95 -47.91 -49.71
CA ARG A 2 36.28 -48.50 -48.55
C ARG A 2 35.07 -47.64 -48.14
N VAL A 3 33.96 -48.30 -47.84
CA VAL A 3 32.70 -47.75 -47.35
C VAL A 3 32.71 -47.76 -45.82
N ARG A 4 32.24 -46.68 -45.17
CA ARG A 4 31.64 -46.65 -43.82
C ARG A 4 30.57 -45.55 -43.83
N VAL A 5 29.30 -45.88 -44.11
CA VAL A 5 28.22 -46.26 -43.17
C VAL A 5 27.88 -45.14 -42.17
N LEU A 6 26.76 -44.48 -42.48
CA LEU A 6 25.64 -44.02 -41.64
C LEU A 6 25.92 -43.30 -40.30
N ALA A 7 25.38 -42.08 -40.18
CA ALA A 7 24.40 -41.76 -39.15
C ALA A 7 23.75 -40.40 -39.45
N ALA A 8 22.43 -40.41 -39.68
CA ALA A 8 21.60 -39.23 -39.70
C ALA A 8 21.25 -38.82 -38.27
N THR A 9 21.37 -37.54 -37.94
CA THR A 9 20.77 -36.95 -36.73
C THR A 9 20.17 -35.59 -37.08
N VAL A 10 18.85 -35.60 -37.25
CA VAL A 10 17.98 -34.41 -37.24
C VAL A 10 17.96 -33.89 -35.81
N LEU A 11 18.36 -32.64 -35.59
CA LEU A 11 18.19 -31.93 -34.32
C LEU A 11 17.29 -30.72 -34.55
N LEU A 12 16.01 -30.90 -34.22
CA LEU A 12 15.05 -29.86 -33.90
C LEU A 12 15.54 -29.10 -32.66
N ALA A 13 15.80 -27.79 -32.79
CA ALA A 13 15.99 -26.91 -31.64
C ALA A 13 14.83 -25.90 -31.56
N ALA A 14 14.01 -26.08 -30.54
CA ALA A 14 12.82 -25.32 -30.22
C ALA A 14 13.12 -23.87 -29.81
N SER A 15 12.16 -23.01 -30.09
CA SER A 15 12.04 -21.61 -29.71
C SER A 15 12.31 -21.34 -28.23
N GLY A 16 13.34 -20.54 -27.93
CA GLY A 16 13.55 -19.88 -26.64
C GLY A 16 13.26 -18.39 -26.76
N GLY A 17 12.01 -17.98 -26.54
CA GLY A 17 11.65 -16.57 -26.39
C GLY A 17 12.01 -16.08 -24.99
N CYS A 18 13.09 -15.30 -24.86
CA CYS A 18 13.41 -14.57 -23.64
C CYS A 18 12.72 -13.19 -23.67
N ALA A 19 11.46 -13.11 -23.25
CA ALA A 19 10.87 -11.84 -22.84
C ALA A 19 11.30 -11.57 -21.37
N THR A 20 12.47 -10.95 -21.19
CA THR A 20 12.86 -10.39 -19.89
C THR A 20 12.17 -9.03 -19.72
N VAL A 21 10.94 -9.03 -19.23
CA VAL A 21 10.37 -7.85 -18.58
C VAL A 21 10.82 -7.86 -17.13
N LYS A 22 11.98 -7.24 -16.87
CA LYS A 22 12.32 -6.77 -15.52
C LYS A 22 11.62 -5.44 -15.32
N ASP A 23 10.30 -5.48 -15.20
CA ASP A 23 9.54 -4.40 -14.58
C ASP A 23 9.86 -4.44 -13.08
N GLY A 24 11.02 -3.87 -12.75
CA GLY A 24 11.32 -3.49 -11.38
C GLY A 24 10.38 -2.35 -11.02
N LEU A 25 9.17 -2.69 -10.55
CA LEU A 25 8.31 -1.77 -9.82
C LEU A 25 9.12 -1.20 -8.65
N LYS A 26 9.78 -0.07 -8.90
CA LYS A 26 10.10 0.88 -7.85
C LYS A 26 8.76 1.42 -7.40
N THR A 27 8.13 0.75 -6.44
CA THR A 27 7.06 1.39 -5.66
C THR A 27 7.73 2.54 -4.94
N THR A 28 7.70 3.73 -5.51
CA THR A 28 8.12 4.96 -4.84
C THR A 28 7.37 4.96 -3.51
N PRO A 29 8.07 5.08 -2.36
CA PRO A 29 7.40 5.21 -1.08
C PRO A 29 6.38 6.34 -1.22
N GLU A 30 5.12 5.99 -1.07
CA GLU A 30 4.06 6.96 -1.31
C GLU A 30 4.28 8.13 -0.36
N THR A 31 4.61 9.28 -0.94
CA THR A 31 5.12 10.43 -0.19
C THR A 31 3.93 11.18 0.40
N ILE A 32 4.09 11.68 1.63
CA ILE A 32 3.13 12.62 2.21
C ILE A 32 3.07 13.85 1.29
N VAL A 33 1.91 14.08 0.67
CA VAL A 33 1.75 15.20 -0.28
C VAL A 33 1.62 16.53 0.44
N ARG A 34 1.00 16.52 1.63
CA ARG A 34 0.85 17.69 2.52
C ARG A 34 0.39 17.26 3.93
N PRO A 35 0.51 18.14 4.94
CA PRO A 35 -0.09 17.90 6.25
C PRO A 35 -1.62 17.78 6.17
N ALA A 36 -2.19 16.95 7.03
CA ALA A 36 -3.64 16.96 7.30
C ALA A 36 -4.00 18.13 8.21
N THR A 37 -5.23 18.61 8.15
CA THR A 37 -5.70 19.76 8.95
C THR A 37 -6.84 19.36 9.87
N GLY A 38 -6.91 19.88 11.10
CA GLY A 38 -8.04 19.58 12.01
C GLY A 38 -8.15 18.10 12.41
N THR A 39 -7.06 17.33 12.33
CA THR A 39 -6.99 15.96 12.86
C THR A 39 -6.83 15.97 14.38
N PRO A 40 -7.30 14.92 15.09
CA PRO A 40 -6.97 14.74 16.49
C PRO A 40 -5.47 14.43 16.64
N GLY A 41 -4.93 14.55 17.86
CA GLY A 41 -3.57 14.10 18.14
C GLY A 41 -3.38 12.59 17.95
N THR A 42 -4.44 11.82 18.23
CA THR A 42 -4.47 10.36 18.12
C THR A 42 -5.86 9.88 17.74
N PHE A 43 -5.94 9.03 16.73
CA PHE A 43 -7.11 8.21 16.45
C PHE A 43 -7.12 6.98 17.37
N VAL A 44 -8.30 6.60 17.84
CA VAL A 44 -8.49 5.53 18.82
C VAL A 44 -9.40 4.44 18.25
N ARG A 45 -9.61 3.40 19.05
CA ARG A 45 -10.63 2.37 18.80
C ARG A 45 -12.04 2.95 18.92
N ASP A 46 -13.01 2.22 18.41
CA ASP A 46 -14.44 2.55 18.52
C ASP A 46 -14.94 2.62 19.97
N ASP A 47 -14.36 1.81 20.87
CA ASP A 47 -14.57 1.89 22.33
C ASP A 47 -13.89 3.10 23.01
N GLY A 48 -13.15 3.92 22.23
CA GLY A 48 -12.44 5.11 22.71
C GLY A 48 -11.07 4.85 23.32
N THR A 49 -10.60 3.60 23.32
CA THR A 49 -9.29 3.23 23.88
C THR A 49 -8.15 3.33 22.83
N PRO A 50 -6.90 3.60 23.24
CA PRO A 50 -5.76 3.63 22.33
C PRO A 50 -5.51 2.29 21.62
N ASN A 51 -4.84 2.32 20.46
CA ASN A 51 -4.29 1.10 19.89
C ASN A 51 -3.11 0.62 20.75
N LEU A 52 -3.17 -0.63 21.21
CA LEU A 52 -2.11 -1.27 22.00
C LEU A 52 -1.29 -2.26 21.16
N SER A 53 -1.50 -2.29 19.85
CA SER A 53 -0.82 -3.17 18.90
C SER A 53 -0.07 -2.36 17.84
N THR A 54 0.83 -3.02 17.11
CA THR A 54 1.50 -2.46 15.94
C THR A 54 0.66 -2.62 14.66
N ALA A 55 -0.47 -3.32 14.74
CA ALA A 55 -1.36 -3.56 13.62
C ALA A 55 -2.28 -2.36 13.38
N CYS A 56 -2.54 -2.04 12.12
CA CYS A 56 -3.50 -1.02 11.74
C CYS A 56 -4.92 -1.51 12.01
N LEU A 57 -5.68 -0.75 12.79
CA LEU A 57 -7.08 -1.07 13.10
C LEU A 57 -8.00 -0.50 12.03
N SER A 58 -9.20 -1.08 11.89
CA SER A 58 -10.28 -0.54 11.08
C SER A 58 -11.63 -0.93 11.70
N PRO A 59 -12.55 0.02 11.92
CA PRO A 59 -12.35 1.47 11.87
C PRO A 59 -11.38 1.98 12.93
N MET A 60 -10.92 3.23 12.76
CA MET A 60 -10.45 4.05 13.87
C MET A 60 -11.38 5.26 14.05
N MET A 61 -11.38 5.88 15.22
CA MET A 61 -12.31 6.95 15.60
C MET A 61 -11.57 8.18 16.10
N ASP A 62 -12.06 9.35 15.72
CA ASP A 62 -11.75 10.64 16.34
C ASP A 62 -12.63 10.83 17.59
N LEU A 63 -12.02 10.99 18.76
CA LEU A 63 -12.77 11.20 20.00
C LEU A 63 -13.48 12.55 20.08
N GLN A 64 -13.00 13.56 19.36
CA GLN A 64 -13.52 14.92 19.45
C GLN A 64 -14.91 15.02 18.84
N ASP A 65 -15.16 14.33 17.73
CA ASP A 65 -16.40 14.45 16.97
C ASP A 65 -17.03 13.11 16.54
N LYS A 66 -16.45 11.98 16.97
CA LYS A 66 -16.89 10.61 16.66
C LYS A 66 -16.79 10.23 15.18
N THR A 67 -16.05 11.00 14.37
CA THR A 67 -15.74 10.63 13.00
C THR A 67 -14.98 9.31 12.96
N THR A 68 -15.46 8.37 12.15
CA THR A 68 -14.75 7.10 11.91
C THR A 68 -14.01 7.15 10.58
N VAL A 69 -12.84 6.52 10.56
CA VAL A 69 -11.97 6.41 9.38
C VAL A 69 -11.72 4.93 9.07
N GLN A 70 -11.74 4.58 7.79
CA GLN A 70 -11.71 3.19 7.32
C GLN A 70 -10.41 2.85 6.62
N LEU A 71 -9.74 1.78 7.04
CA LEU A 71 -8.48 1.36 6.46
C LEU A 71 -8.70 0.91 5.02
N VAL A 72 -7.93 1.51 4.10
CA VAL A 72 -7.88 1.09 2.68
C VAL A 72 -6.70 0.16 2.47
N ARG A 73 -5.53 0.52 3.00
CA ARG A 73 -4.30 -0.29 2.88
C ARG A 73 -3.36 -0.01 4.04
N SER A 74 -2.53 -0.99 4.39
CA SER A 74 -1.47 -0.85 5.38
C SER A 74 -0.12 -1.29 4.82
N ARG A 75 0.94 -0.57 5.20
CA ARG A 75 2.34 -0.89 4.84
C ARG A 75 3.28 -0.26 5.85
N ASN A 76 4.31 -1.00 6.26
CA ASN A 76 5.40 -0.50 7.11
C ASN A 76 4.90 0.22 8.39
N GLY A 77 3.92 -0.37 9.08
CA GLY A 77 3.35 0.19 10.32
C GLY A 77 2.51 1.46 10.12
N GLN A 78 2.15 1.79 8.88
CA GLN A 78 1.30 2.93 8.53
C GLN A 78 0.06 2.42 7.80
N GLY A 79 -1.07 3.07 8.04
CA GLY A 79 -2.33 2.78 7.37
C GLY A 79 -2.82 4.00 6.60
N ASP A 80 -3.35 3.78 5.41
CA ASP A 80 -4.02 4.80 4.61
C ASP A 80 -5.51 4.61 4.77
N TYR A 81 -6.16 5.67 5.25
CA TYR A 81 -7.55 5.63 5.67
C TYR A 81 -8.40 6.52 4.78
N ARG A 82 -9.55 5.99 4.39
CA ARG A 82 -10.64 6.78 3.83
C ARG A 82 -11.34 7.51 4.96
N VAL A 83 -11.63 8.78 4.72
CA VAL A 83 -12.28 9.68 5.68
C VAL A 83 -13.58 10.21 5.08
N PRO A 84 -14.57 10.62 5.90
CA PRO A 84 -15.76 11.29 5.38
C PRO A 84 -15.41 12.56 4.61
N ALA A 85 -16.20 12.88 3.58
CA ALA A 85 -15.96 14.05 2.74
C ALA A 85 -15.91 15.35 3.56
N GLY A 86 -14.95 16.22 3.24
CA GLY A 86 -14.75 17.49 3.94
C GLY A 86 -14.00 17.38 5.28
N LYS A 87 -13.61 16.17 5.71
CA LYS A 87 -12.81 15.98 6.92
C LYS A 87 -11.31 16.01 6.62
N TYR A 88 -10.59 16.53 7.59
CA TYR A 88 -9.14 16.46 7.69
C TYR A 88 -8.33 17.07 6.53
N GLY A 89 -8.97 17.88 5.69
CA GLY A 89 -8.36 18.44 4.48
C GLY A 89 -8.13 17.41 3.36
N VAL A 90 -8.70 16.21 3.46
CA VAL A 90 -8.56 15.13 2.47
C VAL A 90 -9.47 15.41 1.27
N GLY A 91 -8.89 15.42 0.07
CA GLY A 91 -9.59 15.65 -1.19
C GLY A 91 -10.08 14.37 -1.87
N ALA A 92 -10.65 14.54 -3.07
CA ALA A 92 -11.00 13.41 -3.93
C ALA A 92 -9.73 12.69 -4.42
N ASN A 93 -9.71 11.36 -4.31
CA ASN A 93 -8.56 10.49 -4.61
C ASN A 93 -7.38 10.69 -3.65
N GLU A 94 -7.67 10.94 -2.38
CA GLU A 94 -6.67 11.09 -1.34
C GLU A 94 -7.07 10.33 -0.09
N LEU A 95 -6.06 9.92 0.67
CA LEU A 95 -6.25 9.18 1.91
C LEU A 95 -5.50 9.88 3.05
N LEU A 96 -5.97 9.67 4.27
CA LEU A 96 -5.27 10.09 5.48
C LEU A 96 -4.32 8.99 5.92
N ARG A 97 -3.02 9.28 5.99
CA ARG A 97 -2.03 8.34 6.54
C ARG A 97 -1.94 8.48 8.05
N ILE A 98 -2.06 7.35 8.75
CA ILE A 98 -1.98 7.25 10.21
C ILE A 98 -0.88 6.24 10.59
N ASP A 99 -0.12 6.56 11.63
CA ASP A 99 0.81 5.66 12.28
C ASP A 99 0.04 4.59 13.07
N CYS A 100 0.19 3.32 12.73
CA CYS A 100 -0.65 2.28 13.32
C CYS A 100 -0.31 1.99 14.77
N THR A 101 0.90 2.29 15.23
CA THR A 101 1.28 2.05 16.64
C THR A 101 0.74 3.15 17.54
N THR A 102 0.81 4.40 17.09
CA THR A 102 0.47 5.57 17.93
C THR A 102 -0.91 6.15 17.64
N GLY A 103 -1.54 5.76 16.53
CA GLY A 103 -2.75 6.39 16.01
C GLY A 103 -2.54 7.84 15.56
N ALA A 104 -1.29 8.32 15.48
CA ALA A 104 -0.99 9.70 15.13
C ALA A 104 -1.15 9.93 13.62
N PRO A 105 -1.82 11.02 13.19
CA PRO A 105 -1.88 11.40 11.79
C PRO A 105 -0.49 11.78 11.28
N LYS A 106 -0.12 11.26 10.10
CA LYS A 106 1.15 11.59 9.42
C LYS A 106 0.96 12.62 8.30
N GLY A 107 -0.22 12.66 7.68
CA GLY A 107 -0.53 13.59 6.60
C GLY A 107 -1.36 12.94 5.50
N ILE A 108 -1.48 13.62 4.37
CA ILE A 108 -2.32 13.22 3.25
C ILE A 108 -1.47 12.54 2.18
N VAL A 109 -2.03 11.52 1.54
CA VAL A 109 -1.40 10.74 0.46
C VAL A 109 -2.37 10.54 -0.71
N LYS A 110 -1.90 10.00 -1.84
CA LYS A 110 -2.73 9.85 -3.06
C LYS A 110 -3.38 8.46 -3.10
N GLU A 111 -4.67 8.40 -3.34
CA GLU A 111 -5.33 7.13 -3.65
C GLU A 111 -4.84 6.67 -5.04
N GLN A 112 -3.80 5.83 -5.04
CA GLN A 112 -3.23 5.15 -6.21
C GLN A 112 -3.93 3.82 -6.43
#